data_AF-A0A807LM09-F1
#
_entry.id   AF-A0A807LM09-F1
#
_cell.length_a   1.000
_cell.length_b   1.000
_cell.length_c   1.000
_cell.angle_alpha   90.00
_cell.angle_beta   90.00
_cell.angle_gamma   90.00
#
_symmetry.space_group_name_H-M   'P 1'
#
loop_
_entity.id
_entity.type
_entity.pdbx_description
1 polymer ?
#
loop_
_entity_poly.entity_id
_entity_poly.type
_entity_poly.pdbx_seq_one_letter_code
_entity_poly.pdbx_strand_id
1 'polypeptide(L)' 'MILIVDLPLSATLSMDSSATPTSPHEKPDQIHADDRHITSQALLGEQRRIVIEHNGQRYLLRETHAGKLILTK' A
#
# COMPACT_ATOMS: atom_id res chain seq x y z
N MET A 1 -5.68 -7.92 -13.74
CA MET A 1 -4.43 -8.10 -12.98
C MET A 1 -4.77 -7.99 -11.50
N ILE A 2 -4.84 -9.12 -10.80
CA ILE A 2 -5.25 -9.21 -9.39
C ILE A 2 -3.98 -9.58 -8.62
N LEU A 3 -3.51 -8.74 -7.71
CA LEU A 3 -2.38 -9.08 -6.84
C LEU A 3 -2.92 -9.74 -5.56
N ILE A 4 -2.47 -10.96 -5.29
CA ILE A 4 -2.63 -11.71 -4.03
C ILE A 4 -1.33 -11.48 -3.27
N VAL A 5 -1.41 -11.01 -2.02
CA VAL A 5 -0.22 -10.92 -1.14
C VAL A 5 -0.21 -12.16 -0.26
N ASP A 6 0.73 -13.05 -0.55
CA ASP A 6 1.03 -14.26 0.23
C ASP A 6 1.98 -13.88 1.38
N LEU A 7 1.69 -14.36 2.59
CA LEU A 7 2.48 -14.13 3.81
C LEU A 7 3.56 -15.22 3.92
N PRO A 8 4.87 -14.90 3.92
CA PRO A 8 5.87 -15.92 4.20
C PRO A 8 6.00 -16.14 5.72
N LEU A 9 5.60 -17.32 6.17
CA LEU A 9 6.05 -17.91 7.43
C LEU A 9 7.52 -18.31 7.26
N SER A 10 8.42 -17.75 8.08
CA SER A 10 9.79 -18.26 8.19
C SER A 10 10.34 -18.02 9.59
N ALA A 11 10.64 -19.14 10.25
CA ALA A 11 11.46 -19.20 11.46
C ALA A 11 12.84 -19.72 11.06
N THR A 12 13.92 -19.11 11.56
CA THR A 12 15.21 -19.76 11.93
C THR A 12 16.14 -18.80 12.68
N LEU A 13 16.91 -19.35 13.62
CA LEU A 13 17.95 -18.75 14.48
C LEU A 13 19.14 -18.13 13.71
N SER A 14 19.80 -17.11 14.29
CA SER A 14 21.22 -17.15 14.73
C SER A 14 21.84 -15.75 14.92
N MET A 15 22.76 -15.66 15.88
CA MET A 15 23.51 -14.46 16.29
C MET A 15 24.84 -14.27 15.52
N ASP A 16 25.24 -13.00 15.46
CA ASP A 16 26.58 -12.41 15.32
C ASP A 16 27.15 -12.03 13.93
N SER A 17 27.77 -10.84 13.95
CA SER A 17 28.88 -10.34 13.14
C SER A 17 28.65 -9.37 11.97
N SER A 18 29.25 -8.19 12.22
CA SER A 18 29.95 -7.26 11.34
C SER A 18 29.18 -6.21 10.53
N ALA A 19 29.53 -4.96 10.83
CA ALA A 19 29.08 -3.73 10.22
C ALA A 19 29.44 -3.62 8.73
N THR A 20 28.51 -3.09 7.94
CA THR A 20 28.77 -2.15 6.83
C THR A 20 27.48 -1.36 6.56
N PRO A 21 27.57 -0.05 6.26
CA PRO A 21 26.40 0.82 6.11
C PRO A 21 25.78 0.59 4.73
N THR A 22 24.74 -0.22 4.64
CA THR A 22 23.97 -0.34 3.40
C THR A 22 22.95 0.79 3.38
N SER A 23 23.24 1.81 2.58
CA SER A 23 22.29 2.84 2.16
C SER A 23 20.94 2.18 1.85
N PRO A 24 19.83 2.62 2.48
CA PRO A 24 18.51 2.15 2.09
C PRO A 24 18.27 2.57 0.65
N HIS A 25 18.43 1.64 -0.28
CA HIS A 25 17.82 1.77 -1.59
C HIS A 25 16.32 1.65 -1.36
N GLU A 26 15.67 2.78 -1.03
CA GLU A 26 14.22 2.86 -0.89
C GLU A 26 13.61 2.42 -2.20
N LYS A 27 13.07 1.20 -2.21
CA LYS A 27 12.21 0.77 -3.31
C LYS A 27 10.99 1.70 -3.26
N PRO A 28 10.67 2.44 -4.33
CA PRO A 28 9.61 3.44 -4.32
C PRO A 28 8.21 2.88 -4.03
N ASP A 29 8.05 1.55 -4.03
CA ASP A 29 6.81 0.83 -3.72
C ASP A 29 6.78 0.21 -2.30
N GLN A 30 7.77 0.50 -1.44
CA GLN A 30 7.70 0.10 -0.04
C GLN A 30 6.82 1.09 0.73
N ILE A 31 5.99 0.56 1.62
CA ILE A 31 5.26 1.41 2.57
C ILE A 31 6.26 1.80 3.66
N HIS A 32 6.52 3.10 3.75
CA HIS A 32 7.37 3.68 4.78
C HIS A 32 6.51 4.08 5.99
N ALA A 33 7.14 4.05 7.17
CA ALA A 33 6.46 4.46 8.40
C ALA A 33 6.09 5.96 8.40
N ASP A 34 6.80 6.77 7.63
CA ASP A 34 6.57 8.21 7.49
C ASP A 34 5.50 8.55 6.43
N ASP A 35 5.05 7.55 5.66
CA ASP A 35 4.02 7.77 4.65
C ASP A 35 2.71 8.27 5.29
N ARG A 36 1.95 9.07 4.54
CA ARG A 36 0.64 9.50 5.00
C ARG A 36 -0.34 8.32 4.96
N HIS A 37 -0.64 7.77 6.14
CA HIS A 37 -1.64 6.71 6.31
C HIS A 37 -3.05 7.28 6.47
N ILE A 38 -4.02 6.68 5.78
CA ILE A 38 -5.45 6.96 5.94
C ILE A 38 -6.26 5.67 5.81
N THR A 39 -7.30 5.51 6.63
CA THR A 39 -8.19 4.35 6.53
C THR A 39 -9.08 4.46 5.30
N SER A 40 -9.42 3.33 4.68
CA SER A 40 -10.34 3.30 3.54
C SER A 40 -11.70 3.90 3.88
N GLN A 41 -12.20 3.70 5.10
CA GLN A 41 -13.46 4.29 5.56
C GLN A 41 -13.39 5.82 5.66
N ALA A 42 -12.29 6.38 6.17
CA ALA A 42 -12.11 7.83 6.22
C ALA A 42 -11.92 8.43 4.82
N LEU A 43 -11.26 7.69 3.92
CA LEU A 43 -11.04 8.13 2.55
C LEU A 43 -12.31 8.08 1.71
N LEU A 44 -13.12 7.01 1.83
CA LEU A 44 -14.27 6.74 0.97
C LEU A 44 -15.60 7.27 1.53
N GLY A 45 -15.69 7.47 2.84
CA GLY A 45 -16.91 7.82 3.55
C GLY A 45 -18.04 6.79 3.38
N GLU A 46 -19.26 7.22 3.67
CA GLU A 46 -20.48 6.40 3.60
C GLU A 46 -20.75 5.83 2.20
N GLN A 47 -20.31 6.55 1.15
CA GLN A 47 -20.59 6.18 -0.24
C GLN A 47 -19.65 5.09 -0.78
N ARG A 48 -18.61 4.71 -0.01
CA ARG A 48 -17.59 3.72 -0.40
C ARG A 48 -16.93 4.01 -1.75
N ARG A 49 -16.93 5.28 -2.17
CA ARG A 49 -16.35 5.76 -3.44
C ARG A 49 -15.97 7.24 -3.35
N ILE A 50 -14.89 7.64 -4.01
CA ILE A 50 -14.49 9.05 -4.18
C ILE A 50 -13.95 9.29 -5.58
N VAL A 51 -14.03 10.55 -6.01
CA VAL A 51 -13.33 11.02 -7.21
C VAL A 51 -12.05 11.73 -6.77
N ILE A 52 -10.94 11.35 -7.38
CA ILE A 52 -9.62 11.92 -7.19
C ILE A 52 -9.25 12.67 -8.47
N GLU A 53 -8.94 13.95 -8.34
CA GLU A 53 -8.35 14.72 -9.43
C GLU A 53 -6.83 14.63 -9.37
N HIS A 54 -6.22 14.16 -10.45
CA HIS A 54 -4.78 14.02 -10.55
C HIS A 54 -4.34 14.33 -11.98
N ASN A 55 -3.40 15.27 -12.15
CA ASN A 55 -2.92 15.74 -13.45
C ASN A 55 -4.05 16.15 -14.42
N GLY A 56 -5.07 16.84 -13.91
CA GLY A 56 -6.23 17.28 -14.69
C GLY A 56 -7.19 16.16 -15.12
N GLN A 57 -6.96 14.94 -14.66
CA GLN A 57 -7.81 13.78 -14.92
C GLN A 57 -8.57 13.40 -13.67
N ARG A 58 -9.79 12.88 -13.85
CA ARG A 58 -10.61 12.34 -12.78
C ARG A 58 -10.43 10.84 -12.73
N TYR A 59 -10.21 10.33 -11.52
CA TYR A 59 -10.15 8.92 -11.22
C TYR A 59 -11.19 8.59 -10.16
N LEU A 60 -11.89 7.48 -10.31
CA LEU A 60 -12.82 6.95 -9.32
C LEU A 60 -12.11 5.88 -8.50
N LEU A 61 -11.91 6.15 -7.21
CA LEU A 61 -11.52 5.14 -6.23
C LEU A 61 -12.78 4.59 -5.57
N ARG A 62 -12.98 3.27 -5.58
CA ARG A 62 -14.12 2.64 -4.90
C ARG A 62 -13.76 1.32 -4.27
N GLU A 63 -14.52 0.94 -3.26
CA GLU A 63 -14.53 -0.43 -2.74
C GLU A 63 -15.36 -1.35 -3.65
N THR A 64 -14.89 -2.58 -3.83
CA THR A 64 -15.60 -3.65 -4.52
C THR A 64 -16.40 -4.50 -3.53
N HIS A 65 -17.34 -5.31 -4.01
CA HIS A 65 -18.06 -6.25 -3.17
C HIS A 65 -17.16 -7.27 -2.45
N ALA A 66 -15.95 -7.51 -2.98
CA ALA A 66 -14.94 -8.38 -2.38
C ALA A 66 -14.04 -7.64 -1.36
N GLY A 67 -14.36 -6.39 -1.00
CA GLY A 67 -13.60 -5.59 -0.03
C GLY A 67 -12.29 -5.01 -0.58
N LYS A 68 -12.01 -5.15 -1.88
CA LYS A 68 -10.81 -4.57 -2.51
C LYS A 68 -11.08 -3.14 -2.97
N LEU A 69 -10.07 -2.28 -2.89
CA LEU A 69 -10.08 -0.96 -3.50
C LEU A 69 -9.67 -1.05 -4.97
N ILE A 70 -10.42 -0.38 -5.84
CA ILE A 70 -10.09 -0.25 -7.26
C ILE A 70 -10.09 1.22 -7.67
N LEU A 71 -9.07 1.60 -8.45
CA LEU A 71 -8.96 2.90 -9.07
C LEU A 71 -9.26 2.75 -10.57
N THR A 72 -10.26 3.47 -11.06
CA THR A 72 -10.62 3.50 -12.49
C THR A 72 -10.55 4.93 -13.00
N LYS A 73 -10.21 5.11 -14.27
CA LYS A 73 -10.28 6.41 -14.95
C LYS A 73 -11.67 6.62 -15.55
#